data_AF-A0A932HEW3-F1
#
_entry.id   AF-A0A932HEW3-F1
#
_cell.length_a   1.000
_cell.length_b   1.000
_cell.length_c   1.000
_cell.angle_alpha   90.00
_cell.angle_beta   90.00
_cell.angle_gamma   90.00
#
_symmetry.space_group_name_H-M   'P 1'
#
loop_
_entity.id
_entity.type
_entity.pdbx_description
1 polymer ?
#
loop_
_entity_poly.entity_id
_entity_poly.type
_entity_poly.pdbx_seq_one_letter_code
_entity_poly.pdbx_strand_id
1 'polypeptide(L)'
;RYGAARVLFLELAGGTAMLALFLPLAGHAPAPATSTAGWIYIVGLGIGSVLLANFCFFAAVRRIDAAPTAVAASIEPVVSALLALAFLSQRLTLTGWLGLLMVVGGVAAGYWREAAQPPGAAAAEREQELAAAR
;
A
#
# COMPACT_ATOMS: atom_id res chain seq x y z
N ARG A 1 14.16 10.09 -14.65
CA ARG A 1 13.28 8.90 -14.66
C ARG A 1 13.97 7.79 -13.86
N TYR A 2 13.67 7.65 -12.58
CA TYR A 2 14.14 6.48 -11.83
C TYR A 2 13.45 5.23 -12.43
N GLY A 3 14.24 4.28 -12.92
CA GLY A 3 13.68 3.05 -13.49
C GLY A 3 13.06 2.19 -12.39
N ALA A 4 11.92 1.55 -12.67
CA ALA A 4 11.23 0.65 -11.73
C ALA A 4 12.19 -0.38 -11.08
N ALA A 5 13.21 -0.82 -11.82
CA ALA A 5 14.27 -1.70 -11.30
C ALA A 5 15.05 -1.12 -10.11
N ARG A 6 15.31 0.20 -10.08
CA ARG A 6 16.01 0.84 -8.94
C ARG A 6 15.12 0.94 -7.71
N VAL A 7 13.83 1.21 -7.90
CA VAL A 7 12.85 1.25 -6.80
C VAL A 7 12.71 -0.14 -6.18
N LEU A 8 12.52 -1.16 -7.01
CA LEU A 8 12.47 -2.56 -6.58
C LEU A 8 13.74 -2.97 -5.84
N PHE A 9 14.92 -2.64 -6.38
CA PHE A 9 16.18 -2.94 -5.70
C PHE A 9 16.27 -2.28 -4.32
N LEU A 10 15.87 -1.01 -4.19
CA LEU A 10 15.87 -0.30 -2.92
C LEU A 10 14.84 -0.86 -1.93
N GLU A 11 13.66 -1.26 -2.38
CA GLU A 11 12.64 -1.90 -1.54
C GLU A 11 13.14 -3.24 -0.99
N LEU A 12 13.71 -4.10 -1.86
CA LEU A 12 14.25 -5.39 -1.41
C LEU A 12 15.45 -5.21 -0.49
N ALA A 13 16.40 -4.34 -0.84
CA ALA A 13 17.58 -4.10 -0.03
C ALA A 13 17.23 -3.46 1.32
N GLY A 14 16.35 -2.46 1.30
CA GLY A 14 15.86 -1.77 2.50
C GLY A 14 15.07 -2.70 3.41
N GLY A 15 14.13 -3.48 2.87
CA GLY A 15 13.37 -4.47 3.63
C GLY A 15 14.27 -5.53 4.26
N THR A 16 15.25 -6.03 3.52
CA THR A 16 16.23 -7.01 4.03
C THR A 16 17.10 -6.40 5.14
N ALA A 17 17.57 -5.16 4.97
CA ALA A 17 18.36 -4.46 5.98
C ALA A 17 17.55 -4.16 7.25
N MET A 18 16.29 -3.73 7.11
CA MET A 18 15.39 -3.54 8.25
C MET A 18 15.17 -4.84 9.00
N LEU A 19 14.87 -5.94 8.31
CA LEU A 19 14.71 -7.24 8.94
C LEU A 19 15.99 -7.70 9.64
N ALA A 20 17.15 -7.56 9.00
CA ALA A 20 18.44 -7.91 9.60
C ALA A 20 18.77 -7.10 10.86
N LEU A 21 18.29 -5.85 10.96
CA LEU A 21 18.47 -4.99 12.12
C LEU A 21 17.44 -5.25 13.23
N PHE A 22 16.15 -5.39 12.89
CA PHE A 22 15.07 -5.50 13.86
C PHE A 22 14.87 -6.91 14.41
N LEU A 23 15.18 -7.94 13.64
CA LEU A 23 14.99 -9.33 14.08
C LEU A 23 15.87 -9.70 15.29
N PRO A 24 17.17 -9.31 15.35
CA PRO A 24 17.99 -9.49 16.54
C PRO A 24 17.48 -8.71 17.75
N LEU A 25 16.95 -7.49 17.53
CA LEU A 25 16.35 -6.67 18.59
C LEU A 25 15.09 -7.33 19.18
N ALA A 26 14.38 -8.15 18.39
CA ALA A 26 13.24 -8.95 18.83
C ALA A 26 13.64 -10.33 19.39
N GLY A 27 14.93 -10.60 19.62
CA GLY A 27 15.44 -11.85 20.19
C GLY A 27 15.47 -13.04 19.23
N HIS A 28 15.23 -12.82 17.94
CA HIS A 28 15.26 -13.86 16.92
C HIS A 28 16.52 -13.72 16.06
N ALA A 29 17.27 -14.81 15.88
CA ALA A 29 18.41 -14.79 14.96
C ALA A 29 17.89 -14.71 13.51
N PRO A 30 18.52 -13.89 12.64
CA PRO A 30 18.27 -13.94 11.20
C PRO A 30 18.73 -15.29 10.63
N ALA A 31 17.84 -16.27 10.72
CA ALA A 31 18.04 -17.61 10.19
C ALA A 31 17.46 -17.66 8.76
N PRO A 32 18.27 -18.00 7.75
CA PRO A 32 17.78 -18.21 6.39
C PRO A 32 16.81 -19.41 6.36
N ALA A 33 15.94 -19.44 5.35
CA ALA A 33 15.04 -20.57 5.15
C ALA A 33 15.83 -21.88 5.03
N THR A 34 15.58 -22.80 5.96
CA THR A 34 16.26 -24.10 6.04
C THR A 34 15.68 -25.16 5.10
N SER A 35 14.57 -24.86 4.42
CA SER A 35 13.87 -25.78 3.51
C SER A 35 13.66 -25.17 2.13
N THR A 36 13.74 -26.00 1.09
CA THR A 36 13.43 -25.64 -0.30
C THR A 36 12.04 -25.04 -0.43
N ALA A 37 11.05 -25.56 0.30
CA ALA A 37 9.70 -25.01 0.30
C ALA A 37 9.68 -23.55 0.83
N GLY A 38 10.49 -23.25 1.85
CA GLY A 38 10.61 -21.89 2.39
C GLY A 38 11.16 -20.90 1.35
N TRP A 39 12.17 -21.32 0.59
CA TRP A 39 12.70 -20.52 -0.52
C TRP A 39 11.67 -20.28 -1.63
N ILE A 40 10.87 -21.30 -1.97
CA ILE A 40 9.78 -21.15 -2.94
C ILE A 40 8.74 -20.12 -2.44
N TYR A 41 8.37 -20.15 -1.15
CA TYR A 41 7.47 -19.16 -0.58
C TYR A 41 8.07 -17.75 -0.58
N ILE A 42 9.35 -17.59 -0.24
CA ILE A 42 10.05 -16.29 -0.26
C ILE A 42 10.05 -15.72 -1.68
N VAL A 43 10.44 -16.53 -2.67
CA VAL A 43 10.46 -16.10 -4.07
C VAL A 43 9.06 -15.81 -4.59
N GLY A 44 8.08 -16.66 -4.25
CA GLY A 44 6.68 -16.48 -4.62
C GLY A 44 6.07 -15.20 -4.06
N LEU A 45 6.32 -14.90 -2.77
CA LEU A 45 5.90 -13.66 -2.13
C LEU A 45 6.62 -12.44 -2.71
N GLY A 46 7.94 -12.53 -2.95
CA GLY A 46 8.69 -11.44 -3.58
C GLY A 46 8.19 -11.10 -4.98
N ILE A 47 7.99 -12.10 -5.84
CA ILE A 47 7.51 -11.89 -7.20
C ILE A 47 6.04 -11.45 -7.18
N GLY A 48 5.20 -12.15 -6.44
CA GLY A 48 3.75 -11.93 -6.44
C GLY A 48 3.33 -10.66 -5.69
N SER A 49 3.87 -10.42 -4.50
CA SER A 49 3.47 -9.26 -3.69
C SER A 49 4.25 -8.00 -4.05
N VAL A 50 5.54 -8.08 -4.37
CA VAL A 50 6.36 -6.90 -4.60
C VAL A 50 6.42 -6.57 -6.09
N LEU A 51 6.94 -7.47 -6.92
CA LEU A 51 7.16 -7.16 -8.34
C LEU A 51 5.84 -6.90 -9.09
N LEU A 52 4.83 -7.76 -8.91
CA LEU A 52 3.54 -7.60 -9.58
C LEU A 52 2.80 -6.35 -9.10
N ALA A 53 2.79 -6.07 -7.79
CA ALA A 53 2.15 -4.88 -7.25
C ALA A 53 2.82 -3.60 -7.77
N ASN A 54 4.16 -3.54 -7.76
CA ASN A 54 4.87 -2.36 -8.28
C ASN A 54 4.69 -2.20 -9.79
N PHE A 55 4.63 -3.30 -10.55
CA PHE A 55 4.32 -3.23 -11.98
C PHE A 55 2.91 -2.67 -12.23
N CYS A 56 1.90 -3.17 -11.52
CA CYS A 56 0.53 -2.65 -11.57
C CYS A 56 0.47 -1.18 -11.16
N PHE A 57 1.18 -0.79 -10.10
CA PHE A 57 1.25 0.59 -9.62
C PHE A 57 1.85 1.52 -10.69
N PHE A 58 3.03 1.18 -11.22
CA PHE A 58 3.65 1.99 -12.28
C PHE A 58 2.83 2.00 -13.57
N ALA A 59 2.13 0.92 -13.89
CA ALA A 59 1.21 0.89 -15.03
C ALA A 59 -0.01 1.81 -14.81
N ALA A 60 -0.55 1.83 -13.59
CA ALA A 60 -1.66 2.69 -13.18
C ALA A 60 -1.26 4.17 -13.21
N VAL A 61 -0.13 4.54 -12.60
CA VAL A 61 0.37 5.92 -12.58
C VAL A 61 0.62 6.48 -13.99
N ARG A 62 0.95 5.62 -14.97
CA ARG A 62 1.13 6.05 -16.37
C ARG A 62 -0.17 6.28 -17.14
N ARG A 63 -1.32 5.84 -16.60
CA ARG A 63 -2.64 5.91 -17.24
C ARG A 63 -3.64 6.78 -16.48
N ILE A 64 -3.34 7.18 -15.24
CA ILE A 64 -4.30 7.75 -14.30
C ILE A 64 -3.75 9.06 -13.72
N ASP A 65 -4.51 10.15 -13.82
CA ASP A 65 -4.24 11.41 -13.10
C ASP A 65 -4.32 11.23 -11.57
N ALA A 66 -3.90 12.20 -10.77
CA ALA A 66 -3.78 12.05 -9.31
C ALA A 66 -5.08 11.59 -8.59
N ALA A 67 -6.25 11.92 -9.13
CA ALA A 67 -7.55 11.63 -8.49
C ALA A 67 -7.88 10.13 -8.39
N PRO A 68 -7.89 9.30 -9.47
CA PRO A 68 -8.18 7.88 -9.28
C PRO A 68 -7.05 7.08 -8.59
N THR A 69 -5.84 7.64 -8.46
CA THR A 69 -4.79 7.05 -7.61
C THR A 69 -5.13 7.19 -6.13
N ALA A 70 -5.71 8.32 -5.70
CA ALA A 70 -6.20 8.51 -4.34
C ALA A 70 -7.39 7.59 -4.01
N VAL A 71 -8.27 7.35 -4.99
CA VAL A 71 -9.36 6.35 -4.92
C VAL A 71 -8.77 4.95 -4.68
N ALA A 72 -7.80 4.53 -5.49
CA ALA A 72 -7.16 3.22 -5.34
C ALA A 72 -6.51 3.05 -3.95
N ALA A 73 -5.77 4.06 -3.47
CA ALA A 73 -5.13 4.04 -2.15
C ALA A 73 -6.14 3.97 -0.99
N SER A 74 -7.30 4.60 -1.16
CA SER A 74 -8.36 4.58 -0.15
C SER A 74 -9.07 3.23 -0.12
N ILE A 75 -9.30 2.58 -1.25
CA ILE A 75 -10.04 1.29 -1.28
C ILE A 75 -9.14 0.08 -0.97
N GLU A 76 -7.83 0.20 -1.16
CA GLU A 76 -6.83 -0.84 -0.89
C GLU A 76 -7.01 -1.54 0.47
N PRO A 77 -7.10 -0.85 1.62
CA PRO A 77 -7.26 -1.52 2.91
C PRO A 77 -8.59 -2.28 3.04
N VAL A 78 -9.65 -1.84 2.37
CA VAL A 78 -10.94 -2.56 2.34
C VAL A 78 -10.82 -3.84 1.53
N VAL A 79 -10.24 -3.77 0.33
CA VAL A 79 -10.02 -4.95 -0.53
C VAL A 79 -9.08 -5.94 0.14
N SER A 80 -8.00 -5.46 0.75
CA SER A 80 -7.06 -6.29 1.51
C SER A 80 -7.74 -7.04 2.64
N ALA A 81 -8.58 -6.37 3.44
CA ALA A 81 -9.30 -7.01 4.52
C ALA A 81 -10.30 -8.08 4.04
N LEU A 82 -11.00 -7.83 2.93
CA LEU A 82 -11.92 -8.80 2.32
C LEU A 82 -11.16 -10.02 1.78
N LEU A 83 -10.03 -9.82 1.12
CA LEU A 83 -9.18 -10.92 0.64
C LEU A 83 -8.59 -11.72 1.81
N ALA A 84 -8.16 -11.07 2.88
CA ALA A 84 -7.67 -11.75 4.08
C ALA A 84 -8.76 -12.62 4.71
N LEU A 85 -10.00 -12.11 4.81
CA LEU A 85 -11.17 -12.87 5.26
C LEU A 85 -11.44 -14.10 4.37
N ALA A 86 -11.39 -13.92 3.04
CA ALA A 86 -11.73 -14.97 2.08
C ALA A 86 -10.66 -16.07 1.97
N PHE A 87 -9.38 -15.70 1.88
CA PHE A 87 -8.28 -16.63 1.61
C PHE A 87 -7.63 -17.18 2.86
N LEU A 88 -7.54 -16.38 3.93
CA LEU A 88 -6.83 -16.76 5.15
C LEU A 88 -7.75 -17.44 6.17
N SER A 89 -9.06 -17.51 5.90
CA SER A 89 -10.10 -18.12 6.77
C SER A 89 -10.05 -17.63 8.21
N GLN A 90 -9.54 -16.42 8.44
CA GLN A 90 -9.37 -15.86 9.77
C GLN A 90 -10.74 -15.53 10.36
N ARG A 91 -10.99 -16.06 11.56
CA ARG A 91 -12.17 -15.70 12.35
C ARG A 91 -11.92 -14.33 12.97
N LEU A 92 -12.65 -13.31 12.50
CA LEU A 92 -12.57 -11.98 13.07
C LEU A 92 -13.16 -11.99 14.48
N THR A 93 -12.35 -11.60 15.45
CA THR A 93 -12.78 -11.26 16.80
C THR A 93 -13.62 -9.98 16.76
N LEU A 94 -14.30 -9.66 17.87
CA LEU A 94 -15.10 -8.44 17.98
C LEU A 94 -14.29 -7.16 17.68
N THR A 95 -13.02 -7.12 18.10
CA THR A 95 -12.09 -6.04 17.80
C THR A 95 -11.67 -6.00 16.34
N GLY A 96 -11.54 -7.16 15.68
CA GLY A 96 -11.28 -7.25 14.24
C GLY A 96 -12.42 -6.67 13.40
N TRP A 97 -13.67 -6.94 13.79
CA TRP A 97 -14.85 -6.33 13.17
C TRP A 97 -14.90 -4.81 13.34
N LEU A 98 -14.52 -4.32 14.53
CA LEU A 98 -14.47 -2.89 14.80
C LEU A 98 -13.40 -2.19 13.97
N GLY A 99 -12.22 -2.80 13.83
CA GLY A 99 -11.16 -2.31 12.93
C GLY A 99 -11.61 -2.26 11.46
N LEU A 100 -12.28 -3.32 10.98
CA LEU A 100 -12.82 -3.37 9.62
C LEU A 100 -13.85 -2.25 9.38
N LEU A 101 -14.78 -2.05 10.30
CA LEU A 101 -15.76 -0.96 10.23
C LEU A 101 -15.09 0.41 10.21
N MET A 102 -14.03 0.60 10.99
CA MET A 102 -13.31 1.86 11.04
C MET A 102 -12.58 2.16 9.72
N VAL A 103 -11.97 1.14 9.10
CA VAL A 103 -11.36 1.27 7.76
C VAL A 103 -12.42 1.62 6.72
N VAL A 104 -13.49 0.82 6.63
CA VAL A 104 -14.57 1.05 5.65
C VAL A 104 -15.19 2.43 5.84
N GLY A 105 -15.43 2.83 7.09
CA GLY A 105 -15.99 4.13 7.44
C GLY A 105 -15.06 5.29 7.08
N GLY A 106 -13.76 5.19 7.38
CA GLY A 106 -12.78 6.21 7.03
C GLY A 106 -12.65 6.42 5.52
N VAL A 107 -12.69 5.32 4.76
CA VAL A 107 -12.64 5.33 3.30
C VAL A 107 -13.90 5.97 2.73
N ALA A 108 -15.08 5.53 3.17
CA ALA A 108 -16.35 6.13 2.76
C ALA A 108 -16.41 7.64 3.08
N ALA A 109 -15.96 8.06 4.26
CA ALA A 109 -15.89 9.47 4.64
C ALA A 109 -14.92 10.27 3.76
N GLY A 110 -13.76 9.69 3.41
CA GLY A 110 -12.82 10.29 2.46
C GLY A 110 -13.47 10.56 1.10
N TYR A 111 -14.16 9.55 0.55
CA TYR A 111 -14.90 9.70 -0.71
C TYR A 111 -16.01 10.76 -0.64
N TRP A 112 -16.74 10.82 0.47
CA TRP A 112 -17.79 11.82 0.66
C TRP A 112 -17.22 13.25 0.69
N ARG A 113 -16.03 13.44 1.29
CA ARG A 113 -15.36 14.74 1.28
C ARG A 113 -14.83 15.13 -0.09
N GLU A 114 -14.30 14.17 -0.84
CA GLU A 114 -13.82 14.39 -2.20
C GLU A 114 -15.00 14.75 -3.13
N ALA A 115 -16.12 14.04 -3.02
CA ALA A 115 -17.33 14.32 -3.79
C ALA A 115 -18.02 15.64 -3.39
N ALA A 116 -17.87 16.06 -2.13
CA ALA A 116 -18.41 17.32 -1.63
C ALA A 116 -17.55 18.55 -2.00
N GLN A 117 -16.33 18.38 -2.51
CA GLN A 117 -15.56 19.50 -3.02
C GLN A 117 -16.12 19.95 -4.38
N PRO A 118 -16.54 21.23 -4.52
CA PRO A 118 -17.05 21.73 -5.78
C PRO A 118 -15.97 21.64 -6.88
N PRO A 119 -16.34 21.25 -8.11
CA PRO A 119 -15.39 21.16 -9.23
C PRO A 119 -14.67 22.49 -9.41
N GLY A 120 -13.35 22.51 -9.19
CA GLY A 120 -12.52 23.71 -9.34
C GLY A 120 -12.00 24.33 -8.04
N ALA A 121 -12.42 23.88 -6.85
CA ALA A 121 -11.89 24.40 -5.58
C ALA A 121 -10.36 24.26 -5.47
N ALA A 122 -9.83 23.07 -5.81
CA ALA A 122 -8.38 22.82 -5.82
C ALA A 122 -7.61 23.62 -6.88
N ALA A 123 -8.27 24.03 -7.98
CA ALA A 123 -7.66 24.88 -9.01
C ALA A 123 -7.61 26.35 -8.54
N ALA A 124 -8.69 26.82 -7.92
CA ALA A 124 -8.77 28.16 -7.34
C ALA A 124 -7.79 28.34 -6.17
N GLU A 125 -7.63 27.34 -5.30
CA GLU A 125 -6.62 27.37 -4.23
C GLU A 125 -5.20 27.44 -4.79
N ARG A 126 -4.89 26.64 -5.83
CA ARG A 126 -3.57 26.69 -6.50
C ARG A 126 -3.28 28.05 -7.14
N GLU A 127 -4.27 28.67 -7.78
CA GLU A 127 -4.11 30.02 -8.36
C GLU A 127 -3.89 31.07 -7.25
N GLN A 128 -4.63 30.97 -6.15
CA GLN A 128 -4.47 31.88 -5.00
C GLN A 128 -3.10 31.74 -4.33
N GLU A 129 -2.61 30.51 -4.17
CA GLU A 129 -1.30 30.23 -3.58
C GLU A 129 -0.14 30.73 -4.47
N LEU A 130 -0.26 30.53 -5.79
CA LEU A 130 0.67 31.08 -6.77
C LEU A 130 0.64 32.62 -6.84
N ALA A 131 -0.54 33.21 -6.65
CA ALA A 131 -0.69 34.66 -6.59
C ALA A 131 -0.12 35.25 -5.29
N ALA A 132 -0.22 34.54 -4.15
CA ALA A 132 0.34 34.96 -2.87
C ALA A 132 1.88 34.79 -2.80
N ALA A 133 2.45 33.90 -3.61
CA ALA A 133 3.89 33.66 -3.71
C ALA A 133 4.63 34.62 -4.67
N ARG A 134 3.92 35.53 -5.35
CA ARG A 134 4.47 36.58 -6.22
C ARG A 134 4.51 37.93 -5.51
#